data_AF-A0A7I9VKZ1-F1
#
_entry.id   AF-A0A7I9VKZ1-F1
#
_cell.length_a   1.000
_cell.length_b   1.000
_cell.length_c   1.000
_cell.angle_alpha   90.00
_cell.angle_beta   90.00
_cell.angle_gamma   90.00
#
_symmetry.space_group_name_H-M   'P 1'
#
loop_
_entity.id
_entity.type
_entity.pdbx_description
1 polymer ?
#
loop_
_entity_poly.entity_id
_entity_poly.type
_entity_poly.pdbx_seq_one_letter_code
_entity_poly.pdbx_strand_id
1 'polypeptide(L)'
;MSFLDEPGDLAQVPLAAVLLEALNRRVTGVLTVEHGGGASRVYLRHGVPAGAQSFGGFRPLGQALLAAGLIDVDALGRSLAEMAATGRPQGEVLVAMGVVTREQVDQALSDQQGAYLREIAALAAGRFSFDGAAPVPAWTESIRIAPLQAIVEALQEPQAGSLVMAALQPVAAGPIALAPGYGQLQAAFGWSAAEAALVERLRSLTTLEAFFADPGVGPERARAILAAMLLLGLASGHGGREAAVETVPGLVVELADLAGMAVEPVEPPEPAAAAPRPEPAPAPPPFAAAPPPGLERAPAPPAPAAQPAPPPPPPAPAAPAGRRSDPEEARRRRQRLLQRAMQNMGVGPLSGHAQPAREGAPAARAARPAPTAADEELRRALEAAAPRARSADLFERLGIGRGATREQVKTAYFQLAKQLHPDRFASPALADLAPQVKDLFAALNEAYEVLSDDRRRADYLARLAGDAGAAAPAGDPARARVDFEKAEACARTRDYARARGFYEAALRADPRAEYQVAYAGVLLQDPRGDRARARALAEAALRDPACLDRAALVAALLARDEGDDEGAERLLRRALAANPRNAEAERELRALEARRGARPSRLSTLFRKK
;
A
#
# COMPACT_ATOMS: atom_id res chain seq x y z
N MET A 1 -30.90 -0.88 -1.86
CA MET A 1 -30.20 -1.17 -3.12
C MET A 1 -28.90 -1.81 -2.70
N SER A 2 -28.57 -2.97 -3.27
CA SER A 2 -27.39 -3.73 -2.87
C SER A 2 -26.15 -3.13 -3.55
N PHE A 3 -25.01 -3.16 -2.88
CA PHE A 3 -23.77 -2.56 -3.39
C PHE A 3 -23.12 -3.43 -4.47
N LEU A 4 -23.51 -4.71 -4.58
CA LEU A 4 -22.96 -5.63 -5.58
C LEU A 4 -23.72 -5.62 -6.91
N ASP A 5 -24.94 -5.08 -6.96
CA ASP A 5 -25.74 -5.06 -8.19
C ASP A 5 -25.47 -3.81 -9.06
N GLU A 6 -24.94 -2.73 -8.48
CA GLU A 6 -24.59 -1.49 -9.17
C GLU A 6 -23.17 -1.03 -8.81
N PRO A 7 -22.43 -0.42 -9.75
CA PRO A 7 -21.10 0.09 -9.46
C PRO A 7 -21.15 1.22 -8.41
N GLY A 8 -20.24 1.17 -7.44
CA GLY A 8 -20.15 2.12 -6.33
C GLY A 8 -18.79 2.80 -6.23
N ASP A 9 -18.60 3.58 -5.17
CA ASP A 9 -17.32 4.24 -4.85
C ASP A 9 -16.88 3.89 -3.42
N LEU A 10 -15.62 3.47 -3.27
CA LEU A 10 -15.01 3.16 -1.97
C LEU A 10 -14.99 4.34 -1.01
N ALA A 11 -15.02 5.58 -1.50
CA ALA A 11 -15.13 6.77 -0.66
C ALA A 11 -16.48 6.86 0.08
N GLN A 12 -17.52 6.19 -0.43
CA GLN A 12 -18.86 6.16 0.16
C GLN A 12 -19.16 4.83 0.84
N VAL A 13 -18.70 3.72 0.23
CA VAL A 13 -18.93 2.37 0.70
C VAL A 13 -17.57 1.69 0.87
N PRO A 14 -17.00 1.66 2.08
CA PRO A 14 -15.67 1.10 2.31
C PRO A 14 -15.66 -0.39 1.99
N LEU A 15 -14.47 -0.94 1.65
CA LEU A 15 -14.34 -2.34 1.26
C LEU A 15 -14.92 -3.32 2.30
N ALA A 16 -14.82 -2.99 3.59
CA ALA A 16 -15.43 -3.76 4.68
C ALA A 16 -16.95 -4.00 4.48
N ALA A 17 -17.70 -2.98 4.03
CA ALA A 17 -19.13 -3.10 3.76
C ALA A 17 -19.40 -4.04 2.57
N VAL A 18 -18.56 -3.97 1.53
CA VAL A 18 -18.66 -4.82 0.35
C VAL A 18 -18.37 -6.29 0.71
N LEU A 19 -17.34 -6.53 1.54
CA LEU A 19 -17.01 -7.87 2.03
C LEU A 19 -18.10 -8.45 2.91
N LEU A 20 -18.70 -7.65 3.80
CA LEU A 20 -19.84 -8.03 4.63
C LEU A 20 -21.06 -8.42 3.78
N GLU A 21 -21.39 -7.63 2.76
CA GLU A 21 -22.49 -7.96 1.85
C GLU A 21 -22.18 -9.24 1.03
N ALA A 22 -20.95 -9.36 0.53
CA ALA A 22 -20.52 -10.53 -0.24
C ALA A 22 -20.62 -11.82 0.58
N LEU A 23 -20.18 -11.77 1.85
CA LEU A 23 -20.30 -12.88 2.79
C LEU A 23 -21.76 -13.23 3.03
N ASN A 24 -22.62 -12.24 3.26
CA ASN A 24 -24.04 -12.45 3.53
C ASN A 24 -24.79 -13.09 2.34
N ARG A 25 -24.50 -12.61 1.12
CA ARG A 25 -25.13 -13.11 -0.11
C ARG A 25 -24.47 -14.37 -0.68
N ARG A 26 -23.34 -14.82 -0.10
CA ARG A 26 -22.51 -15.94 -0.56
C ARG A 26 -22.18 -15.87 -2.06
N VAL A 27 -21.85 -14.67 -2.54
CA VAL A 27 -21.58 -14.45 -3.97
C VAL A 27 -20.25 -15.08 -4.40
N THR A 28 -20.19 -15.55 -5.64
CA THR A 28 -18.94 -15.97 -6.28
C THR A 28 -18.73 -15.09 -7.50
N GLY A 29 -17.52 -14.55 -7.68
CA GLY A 29 -17.21 -13.65 -8.78
C GLY A 29 -15.97 -12.78 -8.53
N VAL A 30 -15.85 -11.72 -9.32
CA VAL A 30 -14.69 -10.81 -9.28
C VAL A 30 -15.17 -9.40 -8.96
N LEU A 31 -14.67 -8.85 -7.85
CA LEU A 31 -14.81 -7.44 -7.51
C LEU A 31 -13.63 -6.66 -8.10
N THR A 32 -13.89 -5.75 -9.02
CA THR A 32 -12.88 -4.87 -9.62
C THR A 32 -12.97 -3.48 -9.02
N VAL A 33 -11.84 -2.92 -8.59
CA VAL A 33 -11.71 -1.57 -8.02
C VAL A 33 -10.80 -0.74 -8.91
N GLU A 34 -11.37 0.24 -9.59
CA GLU A 34 -10.64 1.22 -10.42
C GLU A 34 -10.26 2.44 -9.57
N HIS A 35 -8.97 2.77 -9.54
CA HIS A 35 -8.42 3.92 -8.82
C HIS A 35 -7.35 4.62 -9.64
N GLY A 36 -6.82 5.75 -9.15
CA GLY A 36 -5.86 6.58 -9.88
C GLY A 36 -4.54 5.88 -10.25
N GLY A 37 -4.21 4.76 -9.59
CA GLY A 37 -3.12 3.88 -9.98
C GLY A 37 -3.51 2.95 -11.12
N GLY A 38 -4.67 2.29 -11.04
CA GLY A 38 -5.20 1.40 -12.08
C GLY A 38 -6.31 0.52 -11.53
N ALA A 39 -6.43 -0.72 -12.02
CA ALA A 39 -7.47 -1.65 -11.58
C ALA A 39 -6.90 -2.71 -10.63
N SER A 40 -7.38 -2.73 -9.39
CA SER A 40 -7.19 -3.82 -8.42
C SER A 40 -8.37 -4.78 -8.48
N ARG A 41 -8.17 -6.06 -8.11
CA ARG A 41 -9.22 -7.09 -8.13
C ARG A 41 -9.25 -7.89 -6.82
N VAL A 42 -10.44 -8.24 -6.37
CA VAL A 42 -10.67 -9.20 -5.28
C VAL A 42 -11.50 -10.35 -5.82
N TYR A 43 -11.04 -11.57 -5.60
CA TYR A 43 -11.70 -12.79 -6.04
C TYR A 43 -12.52 -13.35 -4.89
N LEU A 44 -13.82 -13.54 -5.10
CA LEU A 44 -14.76 -14.00 -4.09
C LEU A 44 -15.31 -15.37 -4.45
N ARG A 45 -15.36 -16.28 -3.48
CA ARG A 45 -15.94 -17.61 -3.62
C ARG A 45 -16.87 -17.88 -2.44
N HIS A 46 -18.16 -18.06 -2.71
CA HIS A 46 -19.19 -18.22 -1.69
C HIS A 46 -19.18 -17.10 -0.63
N GLY A 47 -18.85 -15.87 -1.04
CA GLY A 47 -18.76 -14.69 -0.20
C GLY A 47 -17.43 -14.53 0.54
N VAL A 48 -16.52 -15.49 0.42
CA VAL A 48 -15.20 -15.48 1.07
C VAL A 48 -14.14 -14.95 0.10
N PRO A 49 -13.25 -14.05 0.53
CA PRO A 49 -12.06 -13.67 -0.25
C PRO A 49 -11.17 -14.89 -0.51
N ALA A 50 -10.97 -15.24 -1.78
CA ALA A 50 -10.12 -16.34 -2.21
C ALA A 50 -8.79 -15.86 -2.84
N GLY A 51 -8.64 -14.55 -3.04
CA GLY A 51 -7.42 -13.94 -3.56
C GLY A 51 -7.60 -12.46 -3.85
N ALA A 52 -6.49 -11.75 -4.04
CA ALA A 52 -6.51 -10.34 -4.40
C ALA A 52 -5.33 -10.01 -5.31
N GLN A 53 -5.54 -9.03 -6.19
CA GLN A 53 -4.52 -8.46 -7.05
C GLN A 53 -4.54 -6.95 -6.88
N SER A 54 -3.42 -6.40 -6.44
CA SER A 54 -3.22 -4.96 -6.31
C SER A 54 -2.53 -4.40 -7.55
N PHE A 55 -2.92 -3.19 -7.95
CA PHE A 55 -2.24 -2.46 -9.02
C PHE A 55 -0.75 -2.16 -8.68
N GLY A 56 -0.40 -2.03 -7.40
CA GLY A 56 0.94 -1.65 -6.93
C GLY A 56 2.06 -2.64 -7.27
N GLY A 57 1.73 -3.78 -7.87
CA GLY A 57 2.68 -4.75 -8.38
C GLY A 57 2.58 -6.10 -7.67
N PHE A 58 3.03 -7.14 -8.37
CA PHE A 58 3.14 -8.50 -7.86
C PHE A 58 4.34 -8.60 -6.91
N ARG A 59 4.07 -8.78 -5.62
CA ARG A 59 5.06 -9.26 -4.65
C ARG A 59 5.40 -10.73 -4.99
N PRO A 60 6.65 -11.08 -5.28
CA PRO A 60 7.01 -12.48 -5.51
C PRO A 60 6.88 -13.29 -4.22
N LEU A 61 6.32 -14.51 -4.31
CA LEU A 61 6.25 -15.44 -3.17
C LEU A 61 7.62 -15.65 -2.51
N GLY A 62 8.68 -15.75 -3.31
CA GLY A 62 10.04 -15.89 -2.80
C GLY A 62 10.51 -14.71 -1.93
N GLN A 63 10.05 -13.48 -2.18
CA GLN A 63 10.37 -12.35 -1.30
C GLN A 63 9.59 -12.41 0.01
N ALA A 64 8.33 -12.84 -0.03
CA ALA A 64 7.53 -13.04 1.18
C ALA A 64 8.14 -14.11 2.09
N LEU A 65 8.57 -15.24 1.52
CA LEU A 65 9.25 -16.31 2.25
C LEU A 65 10.62 -15.88 2.80
N LEU A 66 11.36 -15.06 2.05
CA LEU A 66 12.65 -14.50 2.50
C LEU A 66 12.45 -13.53 3.68
N ALA A 67 11.46 -12.63 3.58
CA ALA A 67 11.13 -11.68 4.64
C ALA A 67 10.63 -12.38 5.92
N ALA A 68 9.96 -13.52 5.77
CA ALA A 68 9.56 -14.38 6.89
C ALA A 68 10.72 -15.21 7.47
N GLY A 69 11.92 -15.16 6.88
CA GLY A 69 13.08 -15.95 7.30
C GLY A 69 12.95 -17.45 7.02
N LEU A 70 11.98 -17.86 6.19
CA LEU A 70 11.73 -19.27 5.85
C LEU A 70 12.66 -19.78 4.76
N ILE A 71 13.22 -18.86 3.95
CA ILE A 71 14.26 -19.17 2.97
C ILE A 71 15.38 -18.13 3.08
N ASP A 72 16.59 -18.51 2.71
CA ASP A 72 17.71 -17.58 2.57
C ASP A 72 17.85 -17.08 1.12
N VAL A 73 18.76 -16.11 0.92
CA VAL A 73 19.02 -15.51 -0.39
C VAL A 73 19.51 -16.55 -1.41
N ASP A 74 20.24 -17.57 -0.95
CA ASP A 74 20.78 -18.62 -1.82
C ASP A 74 19.68 -19.60 -2.28
N ALA A 75 18.75 -19.95 -1.40
CA ALA A 75 17.55 -20.73 -1.71
C ALA A 75 16.59 -19.95 -2.61
N LEU A 76 16.40 -18.65 -2.39
CA LEU A 76 15.65 -17.79 -3.30
C LEU A 76 16.30 -17.75 -4.69
N GLY A 77 17.62 -17.57 -4.76
CA GLY A 77 18.38 -17.54 -6.00
C GLY A 77 18.25 -18.85 -6.79
N ARG A 78 18.44 -20.00 -6.12
CA ARG A 78 18.32 -21.33 -6.71
C ARG A 78 16.89 -21.65 -7.16
N SER A 79 15.87 -21.36 -6.34
CA SER A 79 14.47 -21.61 -6.71
C SER A 79 14.01 -20.78 -7.91
N LEU A 80 14.44 -19.51 -8.02
CA LEU A 80 14.15 -18.69 -9.20
C LEU A 80 14.86 -19.20 -10.46
N ALA A 81 16.06 -19.76 -10.33
CA ALA A 81 16.78 -20.33 -11.48
C ALA A 81 16.08 -21.59 -11.98
N GLU A 82 15.69 -22.48 -11.05
CA GLU A 82 14.98 -23.71 -11.36
C GLU A 82 13.57 -23.44 -11.91
N MET A 83 12.85 -22.45 -11.36
CA MET A 83 11.57 -21.98 -11.91
C MET A 83 11.74 -21.48 -13.35
N ALA A 84 12.80 -20.72 -13.64
CA ALA A 84 13.06 -20.21 -14.99
C ALA A 84 13.43 -21.34 -15.97
N ALA A 85 14.12 -22.39 -15.51
CA ALA A 85 14.51 -23.53 -16.31
C ALA A 85 13.36 -24.52 -16.58
N THR A 86 12.49 -24.73 -15.59
CA THR A 86 11.44 -25.76 -15.64
C THR A 86 10.03 -25.23 -15.91
N GLY A 87 9.80 -23.92 -15.71
CA GLY A 87 8.48 -23.30 -15.77
C GLY A 87 7.55 -23.69 -14.60
N ARG A 88 8.03 -24.46 -13.62
CA ARG A 88 7.24 -24.89 -12.46
C ARG A 88 6.98 -23.73 -11.49
N PRO A 89 5.83 -23.68 -10.79
CA PRO A 89 5.58 -22.66 -9.78
C PRO A 89 6.67 -22.60 -8.71
N GLN A 90 7.09 -21.40 -8.32
CA GLN A 90 8.20 -21.22 -7.36
C GLN A 90 7.96 -21.95 -6.03
N GLY A 91 6.72 -21.99 -5.55
CA GLY A 91 6.36 -22.69 -4.33
C GLY A 91 6.66 -24.20 -4.41
N GLU A 92 6.35 -24.85 -5.53
CA GLU A 92 6.65 -26.28 -5.72
C GLU A 92 8.15 -26.55 -5.80
N VAL A 93 8.88 -25.65 -6.45
CA VAL A 93 10.34 -25.72 -6.55
C VAL A 93 10.97 -25.61 -5.17
N LEU A 94 10.52 -24.66 -4.36
CA LEU A 94 11.01 -24.45 -2.99
C LEU A 94 10.72 -25.65 -2.08
N VAL A 95 9.56 -26.30 -2.24
CA VAL A 95 9.21 -27.54 -1.54
C VAL A 95 10.09 -28.70 -2.02
N ALA A 96 10.28 -28.85 -3.33
CA ALA A 96 11.13 -29.91 -3.90
C ALA A 96 12.60 -29.77 -3.49
N MET A 97 13.07 -28.53 -3.28
CA MET A 97 14.41 -28.25 -2.75
C MET A 97 14.55 -28.57 -1.25
N GLY A 98 13.46 -28.89 -0.56
CA GLY A 98 13.46 -29.20 0.88
C GLY A 98 13.74 -28.01 1.78
N VAL A 99 13.66 -26.77 1.26
CA VAL A 99 13.92 -25.55 2.05
C VAL A 99 12.68 -25.11 2.82
N VAL A 100 11.49 -25.37 2.27
CA VAL A 100 10.19 -25.06 2.89
C VAL A 100 9.24 -26.23 2.77
N THR A 101 8.28 -26.31 3.68
CA THR A 101 7.17 -27.27 3.60
C THR A 101 6.04 -26.72 2.72
N ARG A 102 5.15 -27.61 2.27
CA ARG A 102 3.95 -27.19 1.52
C ARG A 102 3.08 -26.25 2.35
N GLU A 103 2.94 -26.55 3.63
CA GLU A 103 2.19 -25.73 4.60
C GLU A 103 2.78 -24.32 4.75
N GLN A 104 4.10 -24.19 4.83
CA GLN A 104 4.78 -22.89 4.89
C GLN A 104 4.54 -22.05 3.62
N VAL A 105 4.53 -22.70 2.46
CA VAL A 105 4.22 -22.04 1.18
C VAL A 105 2.77 -21.58 1.13
N ASP A 106 1.84 -22.44 1.54
CA ASP A 106 0.41 -22.12 1.54
C ASP A 106 0.10 -20.98 2.53
N GLN A 107 0.72 -20.98 3.71
CA GLN A 107 0.62 -19.88 4.68
C GLN A 107 1.17 -18.57 4.12
N ALA A 108 2.37 -18.59 3.52
CA ALA A 108 2.98 -17.39 2.94
C ALA A 108 2.14 -16.82 1.78
N LEU A 109 1.52 -17.68 0.97
CA LEU A 109 0.58 -17.27 -0.06
C LEU A 109 -0.67 -16.62 0.56
N SER A 110 -1.27 -17.22 1.58
CA SER A 110 -2.42 -16.65 2.29
C SER A 110 -2.09 -15.27 2.88
N ASP A 111 -0.94 -15.13 3.55
CA ASP A 111 -0.48 -13.85 4.13
C ASP A 111 -0.26 -12.79 3.05
N GLN A 112 0.34 -13.19 1.92
CA GLN A 112 0.56 -12.32 0.77
C GLN A 112 -0.78 -11.81 0.20
N GLN A 113 -1.75 -12.71 -0.02
CA GLN A 113 -3.06 -12.32 -0.55
C GLN A 113 -3.84 -11.45 0.44
N GLY A 114 -3.77 -11.75 1.74
CA GLY A 114 -4.32 -10.90 2.79
C GLY A 114 -3.72 -9.49 2.78
N ALA A 115 -2.40 -9.37 2.54
CA ALA A 115 -1.74 -8.07 2.41
C ALA A 115 -2.27 -7.25 1.22
N TYR A 116 -2.53 -7.87 0.07
CA TYR A 116 -3.16 -7.17 -1.05
C TYR A 116 -4.58 -6.73 -0.74
N LEU A 117 -5.35 -7.54 -0.01
CA LEU A 117 -6.70 -7.16 0.39
C LEU A 117 -6.69 -5.94 1.31
N ARG A 118 -5.74 -5.87 2.26
CA ARG A 118 -5.52 -4.68 3.11
C ARG A 118 -5.13 -3.44 2.31
N GLU A 119 -4.25 -3.58 1.31
CA GLU A 119 -3.91 -2.45 0.42
C GLU A 119 -5.14 -1.90 -0.30
N ILE A 120 -6.03 -2.78 -0.78
CA ILE A 120 -7.27 -2.36 -1.43
C ILE A 120 -8.23 -1.71 -0.42
N ALA A 121 -8.29 -2.24 0.81
CA ALA A 121 -9.10 -1.65 1.89
C ALA A 121 -8.67 -0.23 2.27
N ALA A 122 -7.36 0.05 2.19
CA ALA A 122 -6.78 1.35 2.52
C ALA A 122 -6.96 2.42 1.41
N LEU A 123 -7.57 2.09 0.27
CA LEU A 123 -7.82 3.04 -0.81
C LEU A 123 -8.86 4.10 -0.38
N ALA A 124 -8.47 5.38 -0.41
CA ALA A 124 -9.35 6.48 -0.01
C ALA A 124 -10.54 6.72 -0.97
N ALA A 125 -10.41 6.34 -2.23
CA ALA A 125 -11.45 6.43 -3.25
C ALA A 125 -11.17 5.43 -4.37
N GLY A 126 -12.22 4.99 -5.05
CA GLY A 126 -12.10 4.07 -6.18
C GLY A 126 -13.44 3.52 -6.59
N ARG A 127 -13.72 3.52 -7.90
CA ARG A 127 -14.97 2.96 -8.43
C ARG A 127 -14.88 1.44 -8.37
N PHE A 128 -15.77 0.80 -7.63
CA PHE A 128 -15.84 -0.65 -7.59
C PHE A 128 -17.03 -1.17 -8.39
N SER A 129 -16.88 -2.37 -8.96
CA SER A 129 -17.93 -3.11 -9.65
C SER A 129 -17.74 -4.60 -9.41
N PHE A 130 -18.84 -5.33 -9.24
CA PHE A 130 -18.82 -6.76 -9.04
C PHE A 130 -19.37 -7.47 -10.29
N ASP A 131 -18.63 -8.48 -10.76
CA ASP A 131 -19.06 -9.36 -11.84
C ASP A 131 -19.19 -10.80 -11.30
N GLY A 132 -20.44 -11.25 -11.15
CA GLY A 132 -20.76 -12.61 -10.72
C GLY A 132 -20.66 -13.67 -11.82
N ALA A 133 -20.55 -13.26 -13.10
CA ALA A 133 -20.34 -14.17 -14.23
C ALA A 133 -18.84 -14.36 -14.53
N ALA A 134 -17.98 -13.46 -14.07
CA ALA A 134 -16.54 -13.56 -14.24
C ALA A 134 -15.97 -14.82 -13.55
N PRO A 135 -15.18 -15.64 -14.27
CA PRO A 135 -14.61 -16.85 -13.70
C PRO A 135 -13.55 -16.51 -12.65
N VAL A 136 -13.71 -17.08 -11.46
CA VAL A 136 -12.70 -17.01 -10.40
C VAL A 136 -11.55 -17.95 -10.76
N PRO A 137 -10.30 -17.46 -10.86
CA PRO A 137 -9.18 -18.29 -11.31
C PRO A 137 -8.91 -19.51 -10.42
N ALA A 138 -8.51 -20.63 -11.02
CA ALA A 138 -8.24 -21.88 -10.31
C ALA A 138 -7.13 -21.78 -9.25
N TRP A 139 -6.14 -20.90 -9.44
CA TRP A 139 -5.07 -20.70 -8.45
C TRP A 139 -5.56 -20.16 -7.10
N THR A 140 -6.79 -19.63 -7.04
CA THR A 140 -7.42 -19.15 -5.79
C THR A 140 -7.96 -20.29 -4.92
N GLU A 141 -8.06 -21.51 -5.43
CA GLU A 141 -8.69 -22.63 -4.72
C GLU A 141 -7.88 -23.11 -3.50
N SER A 142 -6.56 -23.03 -3.59
CA SER A 142 -5.66 -23.42 -2.50
C SER A 142 -5.43 -22.32 -1.47
N ILE A 143 -5.92 -21.10 -1.71
CA ILE A 143 -5.65 -19.94 -0.88
C ILE A 143 -6.72 -19.80 0.20
N ARG A 144 -6.28 -19.57 1.44
CA ARG A 144 -7.16 -19.52 2.61
C ARG A 144 -7.02 -18.17 3.28
N ILE A 145 -7.88 -17.22 2.92
CA ILE A 145 -7.99 -15.94 3.63
C ILE A 145 -9.12 -16.08 4.65
N ALA A 146 -8.83 -15.82 5.93
CA ALA A 146 -9.83 -15.83 6.98
C ALA A 146 -10.82 -14.66 6.77
N PRO A 147 -12.10 -14.92 6.43
CA PRO A 147 -13.03 -13.87 6.01
C PRO A 147 -13.33 -12.88 7.15
N LEU A 148 -13.48 -13.39 8.38
CA LEU A 148 -13.83 -12.56 9.53
C LEU A 148 -12.66 -11.69 9.95
N GLN A 149 -11.44 -12.22 9.92
CA GLN A 149 -10.23 -11.45 10.15
C GLN A 149 -10.06 -10.36 9.09
N ALA A 150 -10.27 -10.68 7.80
CA ALA A 150 -10.20 -9.73 6.71
C ALA A 150 -11.21 -8.57 6.87
N ILE A 151 -12.43 -8.86 7.34
CA ILE A 151 -13.43 -7.82 7.64
C ILE A 151 -12.96 -6.92 8.78
N VAL A 152 -12.41 -7.48 9.87
CA VAL A 152 -11.91 -6.71 11.02
C VAL A 152 -10.74 -5.83 10.61
N GLU A 153 -9.81 -6.35 9.81
CA GLU A 153 -8.70 -5.57 9.24
C GLU A 153 -9.20 -4.44 8.35
N ALA A 154 -10.17 -4.70 7.47
CA ALA A 154 -10.76 -3.67 6.63
C ALA A 154 -11.55 -2.61 7.43
N LEU A 155 -12.15 -2.98 8.57
CA LEU A 155 -12.84 -2.04 9.47
C LEU A 155 -11.87 -1.19 10.29
N GLN A 156 -10.63 -1.63 10.46
CA GLN A 156 -9.60 -0.86 11.16
C GLN A 156 -9.09 0.30 10.31
N GLU A 157 -9.21 0.23 8.99
CA GLU A 157 -8.77 1.29 8.09
C GLU A 157 -9.56 2.60 8.31
N PRO A 158 -8.90 3.78 8.25
CA PRO A 158 -9.55 5.07 8.46
C PRO A 158 -10.78 5.31 7.56
N GLN A 159 -10.76 4.76 6.36
CA GLN A 159 -11.84 4.83 5.37
C GLN A 159 -13.13 4.15 5.86
N ALA A 160 -13.03 3.17 6.75
CA ALA A 160 -14.18 2.50 7.35
C ALA A 160 -14.70 3.20 8.61
N GLY A 161 -14.11 4.33 9.04
CA GLY A 161 -14.44 5.00 10.29
C GLY A 161 -15.91 5.40 10.42
N SER A 162 -16.55 5.85 9.34
CA SER A 162 -17.98 6.19 9.32
C SER A 162 -18.86 4.96 9.58
N LEU A 163 -18.53 3.82 8.98
CA LEU A 163 -19.21 2.54 9.19
C LEU A 163 -19.02 2.02 10.61
N VAL A 164 -17.78 2.08 11.14
CA VAL A 164 -17.48 1.70 12.52
C VAL A 164 -18.28 2.54 13.51
N MET A 165 -18.31 3.86 13.34
CA MET A 165 -19.09 4.74 14.22
C MET A 165 -20.59 4.47 14.13
N ALA A 166 -21.11 4.24 12.92
CA ALA A 166 -22.51 3.86 12.73
C ALA A 166 -22.86 2.52 13.41
N ALA A 167 -21.96 1.54 13.38
CA ALA A 167 -22.13 0.25 14.03
C ALA A 167 -22.11 0.34 15.57
N LEU A 168 -21.30 1.24 16.13
CA LEU A 168 -21.18 1.43 17.59
C LEU A 168 -22.29 2.31 18.18
N GLN A 169 -22.90 3.19 17.39
CA GLN A 169 -23.94 4.13 17.85
C GLN A 169 -25.09 3.48 18.65
N PRO A 170 -25.64 2.31 18.25
CA PRO A 170 -26.75 1.68 18.98
C PRO A 170 -26.39 1.23 20.39
N VAL A 171 -25.11 0.96 20.65
CA VAL A 171 -24.61 0.46 21.93
C VAL A 171 -23.89 1.54 22.74
N ALA A 172 -23.90 2.79 22.27
CA ALA A 172 -23.16 3.89 22.89
C ALA A 172 -23.58 4.18 24.34
N ALA A 173 -24.85 3.94 24.69
CA ALA A 173 -25.43 4.30 25.97
C ALA A 173 -25.66 3.11 26.93
N GLY A 174 -25.35 1.87 26.51
CA GLY A 174 -25.75 0.66 27.23
C GLY A 174 -24.64 -0.38 27.35
N PRO A 175 -24.77 -1.34 28.29
CA PRO A 175 -23.82 -2.42 28.41
C PRO A 175 -23.96 -3.38 27.23
N ILE A 176 -22.83 -3.93 26.81
CA ILE A 176 -22.68 -4.80 25.65
C ILE A 176 -22.47 -6.23 26.15
N ALA A 177 -23.07 -7.19 25.45
CA ALA A 177 -22.92 -8.61 25.72
C ALA A 177 -22.63 -9.41 24.44
N LEU A 178 -21.89 -10.51 24.59
CA LEU A 178 -21.71 -11.51 23.53
C LEU A 178 -23.03 -12.21 23.18
N ALA A 179 -23.24 -12.45 21.89
CA ALA A 179 -24.30 -13.32 21.42
C ALA A 179 -23.95 -14.80 21.72
N PRO A 180 -24.95 -15.66 22.01
CA PRO A 180 -24.72 -17.07 22.37
C PRO A 180 -23.93 -17.88 21.34
N GLY A 181 -24.01 -17.54 20.04
CA GLY A 181 -23.33 -18.30 18.97
C GLY A 181 -21.88 -17.89 18.72
N TYR A 182 -21.33 -16.88 19.40
CA TYR A 182 -19.94 -16.49 19.23
C TYR A 182 -18.96 -17.65 19.45
N GLY A 183 -19.22 -18.53 20.43
CA GLY A 183 -18.33 -19.64 20.77
C GLY A 183 -18.05 -20.59 19.60
N GLN A 184 -18.98 -20.74 18.65
CA GLN A 184 -18.79 -21.58 17.46
C GLN A 184 -17.89 -20.91 16.41
N LEU A 185 -17.79 -19.57 16.43
CA LEU A 185 -17.09 -18.77 15.43
C LEU A 185 -15.79 -18.17 15.94
N GLN A 186 -15.48 -18.34 17.23
CA GLN A 186 -14.30 -17.79 17.87
C GLN A 186 -13.00 -18.15 17.12
N ALA A 187 -12.87 -19.42 16.71
CA ALA A 187 -11.69 -19.89 15.97
C ALA A 187 -11.55 -19.24 14.58
N ALA A 188 -12.66 -18.90 13.93
CA ALA A 188 -12.67 -18.33 12.57
C ALA A 188 -12.15 -16.89 12.49
N PHE A 189 -11.98 -16.21 13.63
CA PHE A 189 -11.42 -14.87 13.68
C PHE A 189 -9.89 -14.83 13.81
N GLY A 190 -9.26 -15.91 14.26
CA GLY A 190 -7.80 -15.95 14.45
C GLY A 190 -7.28 -14.95 15.48
N TRP A 191 -8.02 -14.73 16.59
CA TRP A 191 -7.64 -13.77 17.62
C TRP A 191 -6.27 -14.07 18.24
N SER A 192 -5.47 -13.03 18.43
CA SER A 192 -4.34 -13.07 19.35
C SER A 192 -4.81 -13.26 20.80
N ALA A 193 -3.91 -13.66 21.70
CA ALA A 193 -4.24 -13.85 23.11
C ALA A 193 -4.84 -12.57 23.75
N ALA A 194 -4.34 -11.40 23.37
CA ALA A 194 -4.85 -10.11 23.85
C ALA A 194 -6.25 -9.80 23.31
N GLU A 195 -6.49 -10.04 22.01
CA GLU A 195 -7.80 -9.83 21.38
C GLU A 195 -8.84 -10.81 21.93
N ALA A 196 -8.47 -12.08 22.12
CA ALA A 196 -9.34 -13.08 22.73
C ALA A 196 -9.74 -12.67 24.15
N ALA A 197 -8.77 -12.24 24.97
CA ALA A 197 -9.04 -11.74 26.33
C ALA A 197 -9.95 -10.50 26.33
N LEU A 198 -9.76 -9.58 25.37
CA LEU A 198 -10.62 -8.42 25.19
C LEU A 198 -12.06 -8.83 24.88
N VAL A 199 -12.27 -9.71 23.89
CA VAL A 199 -13.61 -10.17 23.49
C VAL A 199 -14.29 -10.96 24.60
N GLU A 200 -13.54 -11.77 25.35
CA GLU A 200 -14.06 -12.53 26.49
C GLU A 200 -14.63 -11.62 27.61
N ARG A 201 -14.17 -10.37 27.72
CA ARG A 201 -14.79 -9.40 28.65
C ARG A 201 -16.25 -9.12 28.33
N LEU A 202 -16.67 -9.24 27.07
CA LEU A 202 -18.07 -9.06 26.68
C LEU A 202 -18.98 -10.19 27.21
N ARG A 203 -18.45 -11.27 27.79
CA ARG A 203 -19.27 -12.22 28.56
C ARG A 203 -19.80 -11.61 29.85
N SER A 204 -19.04 -10.67 30.43
CA SER A 204 -19.50 -9.80 31.50
C SER A 204 -20.02 -8.49 30.91
N LEU A 205 -21.24 -8.09 31.25
CA LEU A 205 -21.82 -6.82 30.79
C LEU A 205 -20.80 -5.67 30.95
N THR A 206 -20.40 -5.07 29.82
CA THR A 206 -19.29 -4.10 29.75
C THR A 206 -19.71 -2.85 28.98
N THR A 207 -19.21 -1.67 29.36
CA THR A 207 -19.43 -0.40 28.64
C THR A 207 -18.37 -0.17 27.55
N LEU A 208 -18.66 0.69 26.56
CA LEU A 208 -17.67 1.04 25.53
C LEU A 208 -16.37 1.61 26.11
N GLU A 209 -16.48 2.49 27.11
CA GLU A 209 -15.30 3.09 27.76
C GLU A 209 -14.42 2.01 28.41
N ALA A 210 -15.02 1.07 29.14
CA ALA A 210 -14.29 -0.02 29.77
C ALA A 210 -13.69 -1.00 28.75
N PHE A 211 -14.39 -1.24 27.63
CA PHE A 211 -13.90 -2.10 26.56
C PHE A 211 -12.70 -1.46 25.83
N PHE A 212 -12.75 -0.16 25.54
CA PHE A 212 -11.68 0.55 24.82
C PHE A 212 -10.50 0.97 25.70
N ALA A 213 -10.64 0.92 27.03
CA ALA A 213 -9.57 1.22 27.97
C ALA A 213 -8.57 0.05 28.16
N ASP A 214 -8.70 -1.03 27.40
CA ASP A 214 -7.78 -2.17 27.50
C ASP A 214 -6.35 -1.80 27.09
N PRO A 215 -5.33 -2.09 27.92
CA PRO A 215 -3.94 -1.76 27.59
C PRO A 215 -3.30 -2.74 26.60
N GLY A 216 -3.88 -3.91 26.37
CA GLY A 216 -3.35 -4.95 25.48
C GLY A 216 -3.75 -4.78 24.01
N VAL A 217 -4.84 -4.08 23.72
CA VAL A 217 -5.34 -3.86 22.36
C VAL A 217 -5.58 -2.36 22.12
N GLY A 218 -4.95 -1.82 21.07
CA GLY A 218 -5.10 -0.40 20.72
C GLY A 218 -6.56 0.01 20.45
N PRO A 219 -6.95 1.28 20.71
CA PRO A 219 -8.34 1.71 20.67
C PRO A 219 -8.99 1.59 19.29
N GLU A 220 -8.23 1.80 18.21
CA GLU A 220 -8.72 1.64 16.84
C GLU A 220 -9.03 0.16 16.52
N ARG A 221 -8.13 -0.74 16.92
CA ARG A 221 -8.32 -2.19 16.76
C ARG A 221 -9.50 -2.68 17.59
N ALA A 222 -9.63 -2.22 18.84
CA ALA A 222 -10.76 -2.58 19.70
C ALA A 222 -12.10 -2.12 19.11
N ARG A 223 -12.17 -0.90 18.54
CA ARG A 223 -13.36 -0.41 17.83
C ARG A 223 -13.69 -1.26 16.61
N ALA A 224 -12.70 -1.63 15.81
CA ALA A 224 -12.89 -2.47 14.63
C ALA A 224 -13.41 -3.87 15.01
N ILE A 225 -12.83 -4.49 16.04
CA ILE A 225 -13.29 -5.79 16.58
C ILE A 225 -14.75 -5.67 17.01
N LEU A 226 -15.08 -4.71 17.87
CA LEU A 226 -16.44 -4.57 18.38
C LEU A 226 -17.45 -4.24 17.26
N ALA A 227 -17.08 -3.35 16.33
CA ALA A 227 -17.92 -3.04 15.17
C ALA A 227 -18.16 -4.29 14.30
N ALA A 228 -17.13 -5.11 14.05
CA ALA A 228 -17.28 -6.37 13.33
C ALA A 228 -18.25 -7.30 14.07
N MET A 229 -18.11 -7.43 15.39
CA MET A 229 -19.00 -8.26 16.19
C MET A 229 -20.46 -7.77 16.14
N LEU A 230 -20.70 -6.47 16.18
CA LEU A 230 -22.05 -5.90 16.08
C LEU A 230 -22.65 -6.10 14.67
N LEU A 231 -21.87 -5.83 13.62
CA LEU A 231 -22.30 -5.97 12.22
C LEU A 231 -22.56 -7.44 11.83
N LEU A 232 -21.84 -8.38 12.44
CA LEU A 232 -22.05 -9.83 12.27
C LEU A 232 -23.11 -10.41 13.23
N GLY A 233 -23.72 -9.59 14.11
CA GLY A 233 -24.71 -10.05 15.09
C GLY A 233 -24.15 -10.92 16.22
N LEU A 234 -22.85 -10.86 16.47
CA LEU A 234 -22.12 -11.62 17.50
C LEU A 234 -21.98 -10.86 18.83
N ALA A 235 -22.37 -9.59 18.85
CA ALA A 235 -22.53 -8.79 20.05
C ALA A 235 -23.83 -7.97 19.97
N SER A 236 -24.38 -7.58 21.10
CA SER A 236 -25.57 -6.73 21.16
C SER A 236 -25.60 -5.88 22.44
N GLY A 237 -26.32 -4.75 22.41
CA GLY A 237 -26.60 -3.96 23.61
C GLY A 237 -27.74 -4.55 24.43
N HIS A 238 -27.59 -4.57 25.76
CA HIS A 238 -28.64 -5.06 26.65
C HIS A 238 -29.72 -3.99 26.84
N GLY A 239 -30.94 -4.24 26.31
CA GLY A 239 -32.09 -3.34 26.52
C GLY A 239 -33.11 -3.21 25.38
N GLY A 240 -32.91 -3.82 24.22
CA GLY A 240 -33.86 -3.78 23.11
C GLY A 240 -34.50 -5.14 22.80
N ARG A 241 -35.57 -5.52 23.51
CA ARG A 241 -36.52 -6.51 23.00
C ARG A 241 -37.67 -5.72 22.34
N GLU A 242 -37.93 -6.01 21.06
CA GLU A 242 -39.02 -5.47 20.20
C GLU A 242 -38.82 -4.16 19.39
N ALA A 243 -37.60 -3.70 19.16
CA ALA A 243 -37.34 -2.83 18.00
C ALA A 243 -36.67 -3.68 16.91
N ALA A 244 -37.40 -3.93 15.82
CA ALA A 244 -36.82 -4.46 14.60
C ALA A 244 -35.53 -3.68 14.31
N VAL A 245 -34.45 -4.44 14.28
CA VAL A 245 -33.08 -3.98 14.12
C VAL A 245 -32.96 -3.36 12.71
N GLU A 246 -33.25 -2.06 12.57
CA GLU A 246 -32.74 -1.25 11.46
C GLU A 246 -31.29 -0.85 11.79
N THR A 247 -30.42 -1.84 12.00
CA THR A 247 -28.97 -1.61 11.95
C THR A 247 -28.55 -1.62 10.50
N VAL A 248 -28.42 -0.43 9.92
CA VAL A 248 -28.00 -0.22 8.52
C VAL A 248 -29.06 -0.77 7.52
N PRO A 249 -29.36 -0.09 6.40
CA PRO A 249 -30.31 -0.65 5.44
C PRO A 249 -29.79 -1.99 4.89
N GLY A 250 -30.38 -3.11 5.30
CA GLY A 250 -30.34 -4.38 4.58
C GLY A 250 -29.31 -5.44 4.97
N LEU A 251 -28.65 -5.39 6.14
CA LEU A 251 -27.74 -6.48 6.56
C LEU A 251 -28.35 -7.29 7.73
N VAL A 252 -28.92 -8.45 7.40
CA VAL A 252 -29.25 -9.51 8.37
C VAL A 252 -28.27 -10.65 8.10
N VAL A 253 -27.42 -10.99 9.07
CA VAL A 253 -26.56 -12.20 9.04
C VAL A 253 -27.20 -13.22 9.97
N GLU A 254 -27.69 -14.35 9.45
CA GLU A 254 -28.18 -15.43 10.29
C GLU A 254 -27.01 -16.28 10.81
N LEU A 255 -26.93 -16.49 12.14
CA LEU A 255 -25.88 -17.29 12.78
C LEU A 255 -25.79 -18.74 12.26
N ALA A 256 -26.90 -19.29 11.77
CA ALA A 256 -26.95 -20.62 11.16
C ALA A 256 -26.15 -20.69 9.83
N ASP A 257 -25.97 -19.54 9.16
CA ASP A 257 -25.28 -19.46 7.87
C ASP A 257 -23.75 -19.43 7.98
N LEU A 258 -23.20 -19.20 9.17
CA LEU A 258 -21.76 -19.23 9.44
C LEU A 258 -21.30 -20.59 10.01
N ALA A 259 -22.20 -21.38 10.59
CA ALA A 259 -21.91 -22.70 11.19
C ALA A 259 -21.56 -23.80 10.16
N GLY A 260 -21.89 -23.59 8.88
CA GLY A 260 -21.50 -24.47 7.77
C GLY A 260 -20.08 -24.23 7.22
N MET A 261 -19.37 -23.21 7.71
CA MET A 261 -17.95 -23.01 7.40
C MET A 261 -17.12 -23.90 8.33
N ALA A 262 -17.00 -25.18 7.97
CA ALA A 262 -16.01 -26.07 8.56
C ALA A 262 -14.60 -25.52 8.26
N VAL A 263 -14.11 -24.63 9.13
CA VAL A 263 -12.69 -24.61 9.48
C VAL A 263 -12.53 -25.82 10.38
N GLU A 264 -11.97 -26.91 9.86
CA GLU A 264 -11.53 -27.99 10.74
C GLU A 264 -10.67 -27.36 11.84
N PRO A 265 -11.00 -27.56 13.12
CA PRO A 265 -10.17 -27.07 14.19
C PRO A 265 -8.81 -27.77 14.06
N VAL A 266 -7.74 -26.97 13.93
CA VAL A 266 -6.39 -27.46 14.18
C VAL A 266 -6.37 -27.81 15.67
N GLU A 267 -6.49 -29.11 15.96
CA GLU A 267 -6.18 -29.65 17.28
C GLU A 267 -4.75 -29.20 17.62
N PRO A 268 -4.51 -28.54 18.77
CA PRO A 268 -3.15 -28.27 19.20
C PRO A 268 -2.43 -29.62 19.28
N PRO A 269 -1.21 -29.77 18.71
CA PRO A 269 -0.51 -31.03 18.80
C PRO A 269 -0.33 -31.35 20.28
N GLU A 270 -0.83 -32.51 20.70
CA GLU A 270 -0.41 -33.12 21.96
C GLU A 270 1.12 -33.08 22.03
N PRO A 271 1.72 -32.79 23.19
CA PRO A 271 3.16 -32.77 23.32
C PRO A 271 3.68 -34.14 22.91
N ALA A 272 4.38 -34.19 21.77
CA ALA A 272 4.96 -35.40 21.23
C ALA A 272 5.82 -36.06 22.31
N ALA A 273 5.31 -37.15 22.87
CA ALA A 273 6.11 -38.09 23.63
C ALA A 273 7.28 -38.51 22.73
N ALA A 274 8.50 -38.36 23.25
CA ALA A 274 9.73 -38.70 22.57
C ALA A 274 9.61 -40.07 21.89
N ALA A 275 9.67 -40.08 20.56
CA ALA A 275 9.76 -41.32 19.81
C ALA A 275 11.08 -42.03 20.19
N PRO A 276 11.06 -43.35 20.42
CA PRO A 276 12.22 -44.10 20.86
C PRO A 276 13.27 -44.18 19.75
N ARG A 277 14.55 -44.13 20.13
CA ARG A 277 15.69 -44.37 19.25
C ARG A 277 15.55 -45.75 18.57
N PRO A 278 15.89 -45.91 17.28
CA PRO A 278 16.01 -47.23 16.69
C PRO A 278 17.28 -47.91 17.22
N GLU A 279 17.13 -49.03 17.91
CA GLU A 279 18.23 -49.90 18.32
C GLU A 279 18.59 -50.91 17.21
N PRO A 280 19.85 -51.43 17.21
CA PRO A 280 20.47 -52.10 16.07
C PRO A 280 19.98 -53.54 15.86
N ALA A 281 20.17 -54.04 14.64
CA ALA A 281 19.73 -55.36 14.17
C ALA A 281 20.26 -56.53 15.03
N PRO A 282 19.51 -57.65 15.15
CA PRO A 282 19.85 -58.75 16.05
C PRO A 282 20.83 -59.77 15.43
N ALA A 283 21.73 -60.30 16.28
CA ALA A 283 22.53 -61.51 16.07
C ALA A 283 21.75 -62.76 16.57
N PRO A 284 22.12 -64.00 16.16
CA PRO A 284 21.28 -65.19 16.36
C PRO A 284 21.28 -65.69 17.81
N PRO A 285 20.29 -66.51 18.22
CA PRO A 285 20.10 -66.92 19.61
C PRO A 285 21.00 -68.10 19.97
N PRO A 286 21.18 -68.40 21.27
CA PRO A 286 20.53 -69.63 21.70
C PRO A 286 20.05 -69.70 23.17
N PHE A 287 19.22 -70.74 23.39
CA PHE A 287 18.88 -71.45 24.62
C PHE A 287 17.83 -70.89 25.61
N ALA A 288 16.62 -71.42 25.41
CA ALA A 288 15.65 -72.01 26.36
C ALA A 288 15.81 -71.79 27.87
N ALA A 289 14.71 -71.36 28.53
CA ALA A 289 13.99 -72.16 29.54
C ALA A 289 12.70 -71.47 30.06
N ALA A 290 11.60 -72.24 30.00
CA ALA A 290 10.43 -72.36 30.91
C ALA A 290 9.53 -71.15 31.35
N PRO A 291 8.18 -71.32 31.36
CA PRO A 291 7.16 -70.39 31.93
C PRO A 291 6.70 -70.88 33.34
N PRO A 292 5.56 -70.50 33.97
CA PRO A 292 4.58 -69.37 33.93
C PRO A 292 4.50 -68.72 35.36
N PRO A 293 3.39 -68.27 36.02
CA PRO A 293 1.99 -67.91 35.67
C PRO A 293 1.58 -66.49 36.18
N GLY A 294 0.48 -65.85 35.76
CA GLY A 294 -0.92 -66.14 36.10
C GLY A 294 -1.56 -64.92 36.82
N LEU A 295 -2.89 -64.96 37.00
CA LEU A 295 -3.81 -63.99 37.64
C LEU A 295 -4.58 -63.11 36.61
N GLU A 296 -5.71 -63.56 36.09
CA GLU A 296 -7.06 -63.72 36.70
C GLU A 296 -7.93 -62.46 36.62
N ARG A 297 -9.21 -62.74 36.41
CA ARG A 297 -10.25 -61.89 35.81
C ARG A 297 -11.28 -61.45 36.88
N ALA A 298 -11.91 -60.31 36.59
CA ALA A 298 -13.33 -59.95 36.85
C ALA A 298 -13.73 -59.51 38.29
N PRO A 299 -14.96 -58.95 38.51
CA PRO A 299 -15.97 -58.39 37.59
C PRO A 299 -16.50 -56.99 37.99
N ALA A 300 -17.36 -56.43 37.13
CA ALA A 300 -18.10 -55.17 37.28
C ALA A 300 -19.35 -55.28 38.20
N PRO A 301 -19.82 -54.15 38.79
CA PRO A 301 -21.16 -54.02 39.37
C PRO A 301 -22.12 -53.12 38.53
N PRO A 302 -23.44 -53.18 38.79
CA PRO A 302 -24.50 -52.90 37.81
C PRO A 302 -25.09 -51.47 37.82
N ALA A 303 -25.83 -51.17 36.75
CA ALA A 303 -26.51 -49.90 36.47
C ALA A 303 -27.76 -49.63 37.34
N PRO A 304 -28.12 -48.35 37.60
CA PRO A 304 -29.43 -47.95 38.06
C PRO A 304 -30.29 -47.29 36.96
N ALA A 305 -31.59 -47.25 37.23
CA ALA A 305 -32.70 -47.20 36.28
C ALA A 305 -33.11 -45.81 35.74
N ALA A 306 -33.88 -45.87 34.66
CA ALA A 306 -34.44 -44.77 33.88
C ALA A 306 -35.49 -43.90 34.60
N GLN A 307 -35.52 -42.61 34.27
CA GLN A 307 -36.59 -41.66 34.63
C GLN A 307 -37.39 -41.26 33.37
N PRO A 308 -38.72 -41.05 33.47
CA PRO A 308 -39.59 -40.75 32.32
C PRO A 308 -39.63 -39.27 31.92
N ALA A 309 -39.90 -39.00 30.63
CA ALA A 309 -39.95 -37.68 30.00
C ALA A 309 -41.25 -36.88 30.26
N PRO A 310 -41.23 -35.53 30.21
CA PRO A 310 -42.42 -34.68 30.38
C PRO A 310 -43.22 -34.45 29.07
N PRO A 311 -44.54 -34.14 29.14
CA PRO A 311 -45.43 -33.98 27.99
C PRO A 311 -45.43 -32.55 27.36
N PRO A 312 -45.94 -32.37 26.12
CA PRO A 312 -45.88 -31.10 25.38
C PRO A 312 -47.03 -30.12 25.74
N PRO A 313 -46.85 -28.80 25.51
CA PRO A 313 -47.86 -27.78 25.82
C PRO A 313 -48.91 -27.54 24.68
N PRO A 314 -50.09 -26.94 25.01
CA PRO A 314 -51.22 -26.76 24.10
C PRO A 314 -51.13 -25.49 23.21
N PRO A 315 -51.96 -25.37 22.15
CA PRO A 315 -51.91 -24.26 21.20
C PRO A 315 -52.71 -23.03 21.70
N ALA A 316 -52.29 -21.83 21.31
CA ALA A 316 -52.91 -20.55 21.66
C ALA A 316 -53.45 -19.79 20.42
N PRO A 317 -54.38 -18.82 20.60
CA PRO A 317 -55.43 -18.45 19.63
C PRO A 317 -55.08 -17.28 18.69
N ALA A 318 -55.96 -17.03 17.72
CA ALA A 318 -55.81 -16.06 16.62
C ALA A 318 -56.45 -14.67 16.86
N ALA A 319 -55.97 -13.69 16.06
CA ALA A 319 -56.48 -12.34 15.68
C ALA A 319 -55.73 -11.11 16.30
N PRO A 320 -55.71 -9.89 15.69
CA PRO A 320 -56.41 -9.42 14.47
C PRO A 320 -55.54 -8.68 13.41
N ALA A 321 -56.13 -8.38 12.25
CA ALA A 321 -55.55 -7.64 11.13
C ALA A 321 -55.56 -6.10 11.33
N GLY A 322 -54.46 -5.42 10.99
CA GLY A 322 -54.33 -3.96 11.06
C GLY A 322 -53.33 -3.33 10.07
N ARG A 323 -53.87 -2.74 9.00
CA ARG A 323 -53.38 -1.65 8.11
C ARG A 323 -51.94 -1.69 7.59
N ARG A 324 -51.80 -2.13 6.32
CA ARG A 324 -50.65 -1.83 5.44
C ARG A 324 -50.63 -0.33 5.12
N SER A 325 -49.50 0.33 5.35
CA SER A 325 -49.24 1.73 4.97
C SER A 325 -49.06 1.86 3.45
N ASP A 326 -49.74 2.83 2.85
CA ASP A 326 -49.82 3.06 1.40
C ASP A 326 -48.45 3.49 0.80
N PRO A 327 -47.90 2.76 -0.20
CA PRO A 327 -46.58 3.04 -0.80
C PRO A 327 -46.46 4.42 -1.46
N GLU A 328 -47.57 5.01 -1.95
CA GLU A 328 -47.54 6.34 -2.56
C GLU A 328 -47.33 7.46 -1.53
N GLU A 329 -47.90 7.30 -0.34
CA GLU A 329 -47.77 8.27 0.74
C GLU A 329 -46.34 8.27 1.29
N ALA A 330 -45.70 7.09 1.36
CA ALA A 330 -44.28 6.95 1.68
C ALA A 330 -43.38 7.65 0.64
N ARG A 331 -43.71 7.61 -0.66
CA ARG A 331 -42.97 8.32 -1.73
C ARG A 331 -43.16 9.84 -1.65
N ARG A 332 -44.38 10.33 -1.45
CA ARG A 332 -44.67 11.78 -1.29
C ARG A 332 -44.09 12.38 -0.01
N ARG A 333 -43.89 11.57 1.04
CA ARG A 333 -43.18 11.95 2.26
C ARG A 333 -41.67 12.00 2.05
N ARG A 334 -41.11 11.06 1.27
CA ARG A 334 -39.69 11.02 0.83
C ARG A 334 -39.30 12.26 0.01
N GLN A 335 -40.16 12.69 -0.92
CA GLN A 335 -39.91 13.85 -1.79
C GLN A 335 -39.96 15.20 -1.02
N ARG A 336 -40.86 15.33 -0.03
CA ARG A 336 -40.96 16.53 0.83
C ARG A 336 -39.80 16.67 1.81
N LEU A 337 -39.21 15.56 2.25
CA LEU A 337 -38.03 15.54 3.13
C LEU A 337 -36.74 15.87 2.36
N LEU A 338 -36.60 15.35 1.13
CA LEU A 338 -35.49 15.70 0.22
C LEU A 338 -35.49 17.20 -0.13
N GLN A 339 -36.66 17.78 -0.42
CA GLN A 339 -36.77 19.21 -0.75
C GLN A 339 -36.41 20.13 0.43
N ARG A 340 -36.68 19.70 1.68
CA ARG A 340 -36.27 20.41 2.91
C ARG A 340 -34.79 20.25 3.24
N ALA A 341 -34.20 19.08 2.94
CA ALA A 341 -32.76 18.85 3.10
C ALA A 341 -31.91 19.69 2.13
N MET A 342 -32.42 19.98 0.92
CA MET A 342 -31.74 20.80 -0.07
C MET A 342 -31.78 22.32 0.23
N GLN A 343 -32.80 22.80 0.93
CA GLN A 343 -32.95 24.23 1.28
C GLN A 343 -32.01 24.70 2.41
N ASN A 344 -31.48 23.77 3.22
CA ASN A 344 -30.55 24.08 4.32
C ASN A 344 -29.06 23.93 3.95
N MET A 345 -28.73 23.78 2.67
CA MET A 345 -27.36 23.62 2.18
C MET A 345 -26.69 24.96 1.79
N GLY A 346 -27.06 26.07 2.46
CA GLY A 346 -26.43 27.36 2.15
C GLY A 346 -26.71 28.46 3.16
N VAL A 347 -26.00 28.48 4.29
CA VAL A 347 -25.46 29.67 5.00
C VAL A 347 -24.34 29.16 5.95
N GLY A 348 -23.10 29.66 5.84
CA GLY A 348 -21.96 29.29 6.72
C GLY A 348 -22.02 29.99 8.10
N PRO A 349 -20.89 30.33 8.77
CA PRO A 349 -19.51 29.82 8.79
C PRO A 349 -19.14 29.33 10.22
N LEU A 350 -17.92 28.80 10.45
CA LEU A 350 -17.15 29.03 11.70
C LEU A 350 -15.72 28.43 11.57
N SER A 351 -14.80 29.33 11.22
CA SER A 351 -13.37 29.20 11.51
C SER A 351 -13.13 29.27 13.02
N GLY A 352 -12.14 28.54 13.54
CA GLY A 352 -11.55 28.92 14.82
C GLY A 352 -10.74 27.85 15.56
N HIS A 353 -9.42 28.05 15.53
CA HIS A 353 -8.45 27.75 16.59
C HIS A 353 -7.85 26.34 16.63
N ALA A 354 -6.78 26.21 15.85
CA ALA A 354 -5.61 25.42 16.22
C ALA A 354 -5.08 25.88 17.60
N GLN A 355 -4.83 24.93 18.50
CA GLN A 355 -3.97 25.14 19.67
C GLN A 355 -2.61 24.49 19.43
N PRO A 356 -1.51 25.14 19.84
CA PRO A 356 -0.15 24.65 19.61
C PRO A 356 0.17 23.48 20.53
N ALA A 357 0.88 22.49 19.98
CA ALA A 357 1.46 21.39 20.73
C ALA A 357 2.40 21.95 21.82
N ARG A 358 2.14 21.57 23.08
CA ARG A 358 3.03 21.88 24.20
C ARG A 358 4.32 21.08 24.07
N GLU A 359 5.43 21.80 24.08
CA GLU A 359 6.79 21.28 24.18
C GLU A 359 6.94 20.47 25.47
N GLY A 360 7.23 19.17 25.32
CA GLY A 360 7.71 18.30 26.39
C GLY A 360 9.22 18.45 26.56
N ALA A 361 9.64 18.56 27.82
CA ALA A 361 11.02 18.68 28.29
C ALA A 361 11.96 17.55 27.78
N PRO A 362 13.29 17.78 27.77
CA PRO A 362 14.23 16.96 27.00
C PRO A 362 14.47 15.61 27.67
N ALA A 363 14.13 14.53 26.98
CA ALA A 363 14.66 13.20 27.30
C ALA A 363 16.18 13.23 27.12
N ALA A 364 16.92 12.86 28.16
CA ALA A 364 18.37 12.75 28.16
C ALA A 364 18.82 11.92 26.95
N ARG A 365 19.59 12.55 26.07
CA ARG A 365 20.14 11.93 24.87
C ARG A 365 21.19 10.91 25.33
N ALA A 366 20.77 9.65 25.46
CA ALA A 366 21.68 8.54 25.68
C ALA A 366 22.78 8.63 24.62
N ALA A 367 24.05 8.69 25.06
CA ALA A 367 25.19 8.71 24.16
C ALA A 367 25.10 7.47 23.27
N ARG A 368 25.12 7.68 21.94
CA ARG A 368 25.14 6.58 20.98
C ARG A 368 26.36 5.70 21.30
N PRO A 369 26.23 4.36 21.35
CA PRO A 369 27.38 3.50 21.54
C PRO A 369 28.39 3.75 20.42
N ALA A 370 29.69 3.72 20.76
CA ALA A 370 30.75 3.91 19.77
C ALA A 370 30.67 2.83 18.68
N PRO A 371 30.85 3.17 17.40
CA PRO A 371 30.78 2.20 16.30
C PRO A 371 31.86 1.13 16.47
N THR A 372 31.50 -0.12 16.21
CA THR A 372 32.45 -1.23 16.19
C THR A 372 33.28 -1.20 14.90
N ALA A 373 34.39 -1.94 14.85
CA ALA A 373 35.19 -2.07 13.62
C ALA A 373 34.36 -2.62 12.43
N ALA A 374 33.38 -3.48 12.71
CA ALA A 374 32.44 -4.00 11.72
C ALA A 374 31.45 -2.92 11.23
N ASP A 375 30.98 -2.03 12.11
CA ASP A 375 30.13 -0.89 11.74
C ASP A 375 30.88 0.10 10.84
N GLU A 376 32.16 0.38 11.13
CA GLU A 376 33.00 1.23 10.29
C GLU A 376 33.27 0.63 8.90
N GLU A 377 33.48 -0.69 8.84
CA GLU A 377 33.68 -1.40 7.57
C GLU A 377 32.41 -1.33 6.71
N LEU A 378 31.23 -1.54 7.33
CA LEU A 378 29.95 -1.44 6.66
C LEU A 378 29.64 -0.01 6.17
N ARG A 379 30.04 1.01 6.94
CA ARG A 379 29.96 2.42 6.56
C ARG A 379 30.83 2.73 5.34
N ARG A 380 32.08 2.25 5.31
CA ARG A 380 32.97 2.41 4.13
C ARG A 380 32.43 1.68 2.90
N ALA A 381 31.87 0.49 3.07
CA ALA A 381 31.25 -0.27 1.98
C ALA A 381 30.04 0.47 1.38
N LEU A 382 29.20 1.07 2.23
CA LEU A 382 28.07 1.90 1.81
C LEU A 382 28.53 3.15 1.05
N GLU A 383 29.50 3.88 1.59
CA GLU A 383 30.05 5.09 0.95
C GLU A 383 30.68 4.80 -0.42
N ALA A 384 31.36 3.65 -0.56
CA ALA A 384 31.93 3.21 -1.83
C ALA A 384 30.87 2.79 -2.87
N ALA A 385 29.76 2.20 -2.44
CA ALA A 385 28.70 1.72 -3.33
C ALA A 385 27.66 2.81 -3.69
N ALA A 386 27.46 3.80 -2.81
CA ALA A 386 26.48 4.87 -2.96
C ALA A 386 26.53 5.64 -4.31
N PRO A 387 27.68 6.06 -4.84
CA PRO A 387 27.72 6.80 -6.10
C PRO A 387 27.27 5.96 -7.30
N ARG A 388 27.58 4.65 -7.31
CA ARG A 388 27.16 3.74 -8.39
C ARG A 388 25.67 3.45 -8.34
N ALA A 389 25.15 3.12 -7.17
CA ALA A 389 23.73 2.81 -6.99
C ALA A 389 22.81 4.03 -7.22
N ARG A 390 23.36 5.26 -7.24
CA ARG A 390 22.67 6.49 -7.65
C ARG A 390 22.78 6.82 -9.15
N SER A 391 23.48 5.99 -9.96
CA SER A 391 23.57 6.22 -11.40
C SER A 391 22.18 6.25 -12.04
N ALA A 392 22.02 7.02 -13.13
CA ALA A 392 20.80 7.00 -13.94
C ALA A 392 20.70 5.73 -14.80
N ASP A 393 21.84 5.05 -15.06
CA ASP A 393 21.89 3.79 -15.80
C ASP A 393 21.73 2.60 -14.84
N LEU A 394 20.70 1.79 -15.07
CA LEU A 394 20.37 0.62 -14.25
C LEU A 394 21.45 -0.47 -14.34
N PHE A 395 22.22 -0.55 -15.43
CA PHE A 395 23.35 -1.47 -15.54
C PHE A 395 24.52 -1.01 -14.68
N GLU A 396 24.79 0.30 -14.67
CA GLU A 396 25.82 0.89 -13.80
C GLU A 396 25.46 0.81 -12.31
N ARG A 397 24.16 0.92 -11.97
CA ARG A 397 23.67 0.70 -10.59
C ARG A 397 24.03 -0.68 -10.06
N LEU A 398 23.99 -1.69 -10.93
CA LEU A 398 24.39 -3.07 -10.60
C LEU A 398 25.89 -3.33 -10.84
N GLY A 399 26.65 -2.36 -11.34
CA GLY A 399 28.08 -2.51 -11.62
C GLY A 399 28.40 -3.46 -12.78
N ILE A 400 27.47 -3.67 -13.70
CA ILE A 400 27.59 -4.60 -14.83
C ILE A 400 27.55 -3.86 -16.17
N GLY A 401 28.12 -4.47 -17.21
CA GLY A 401 28.04 -3.94 -18.57
C GLY A 401 26.65 -4.09 -19.18
N ARG A 402 26.30 -3.23 -20.14
CA ARG A 402 24.99 -3.28 -20.85
C ARG A 402 24.75 -4.59 -21.64
N GLY A 403 25.83 -5.29 -22.01
CA GLY A 403 25.81 -6.62 -22.61
C GLY A 403 25.63 -7.77 -21.61
N ALA A 404 25.46 -7.50 -20.32
CA ALA A 404 25.37 -8.53 -19.29
C ALA A 404 24.20 -9.48 -19.54
N THR A 405 24.39 -10.78 -19.37
CA THR A 405 23.30 -11.76 -19.46
C THR A 405 22.35 -11.60 -18.28
N ARG A 406 21.13 -12.15 -18.40
CA ARG A 406 20.14 -12.16 -17.31
C ARG A 406 20.71 -12.78 -16.02
N GLU A 407 21.54 -13.80 -16.16
CA GLU A 407 22.25 -14.46 -15.06
C GLU A 407 23.28 -13.55 -14.40
N GLN A 408 23.99 -12.73 -15.18
CA GLN A 408 24.95 -11.75 -14.66
C GLN A 408 24.24 -10.58 -13.95
N VAL A 409 23.09 -10.12 -14.47
CA VAL A 409 22.22 -9.14 -13.80
C VAL A 409 21.77 -9.67 -12.44
N LYS A 410 21.31 -10.92 -12.41
CA LYS A 410 20.86 -11.60 -11.19
C LYS A 410 22.00 -11.75 -10.18
N THR A 411 23.16 -12.22 -10.63
CA THR A 411 24.34 -12.43 -9.77
C THR A 411 24.81 -11.12 -9.14
N ALA A 412 24.91 -10.06 -9.94
CA ALA A 412 25.36 -8.74 -9.46
C ALA A 412 24.38 -8.12 -8.47
N TYR A 413 23.08 -8.20 -8.73
CA TYR A 413 22.06 -7.76 -7.80
C TYR A 413 22.16 -8.50 -6.45
N PHE A 414 22.28 -9.82 -6.44
CA PHE A 414 22.38 -10.58 -5.18
C PHE A 414 23.66 -10.28 -4.39
N GLN A 415 24.79 -10.07 -5.07
CA GLN A 415 26.03 -9.67 -4.42
C GLN A 415 25.90 -8.31 -3.73
N LEU A 416 25.27 -7.33 -4.40
CA LEU A 416 25.03 -6.00 -3.85
C LEU A 416 23.97 -6.01 -2.75
N ALA A 417 22.89 -6.76 -2.91
CA ALA A 417 21.84 -6.92 -1.91
C ALA A 417 22.40 -7.53 -0.61
N LYS A 418 23.30 -8.52 -0.70
CA LYS A 418 23.98 -9.12 0.47
C LYS A 418 24.85 -8.11 1.22
N GLN A 419 25.45 -7.15 0.51
CA GLN A 419 26.33 -6.12 1.09
C GLN A 419 25.54 -4.95 1.67
N LEU A 420 24.42 -4.58 1.06
CA LEU A 420 23.67 -3.35 1.33
C LEU A 420 22.26 -3.58 1.92
N HIS A 421 22.00 -4.77 2.48
CA HIS A 421 20.70 -5.08 3.08
C HIS A 421 20.42 -4.23 4.33
N PRO A 422 19.22 -3.62 4.48
CA PRO A 422 18.87 -2.78 5.63
C PRO A 422 19.13 -3.41 7.01
N ASP A 423 18.91 -4.72 7.17
CA ASP A 423 19.14 -5.42 8.44
C ASP A 423 20.59 -5.41 8.91
N ARG A 424 21.56 -5.32 7.97
CA ARG A 424 22.97 -5.21 8.33
C ARG A 424 23.31 -3.86 8.96
N PHE A 425 22.47 -2.86 8.72
CA PHE A 425 22.61 -1.49 9.22
C PHE A 425 21.62 -1.18 10.37
N ALA A 426 21.01 -2.20 10.98
CA ALA A 426 20.07 -2.06 12.08
C ALA A 426 20.74 -1.71 13.43
N SER A 427 22.07 -1.59 13.48
CA SER A 427 22.79 -1.24 14.70
C SER A 427 22.49 0.21 15.12
N PRO A 428 22.35 0.50 16.43
CA PRO A 428 22.12 1.86 16.93
C PRO A 428 23.23 2.87 16.53
N ALA A 429 24.44 2.36 16.24
CA ALA A 429 25.59 3.15 15.80
C ALA A 429 25.49 3.60 14.33
N LEU A 430 24.70 2.90 13.50
CA LEU A 430 24.50 3.17 12.07
C LEU A 430 23.11 3.76 11.74
N ALA A 431 22.34 4.15 12.76
CA ALA A 431 20.99 4.68 12.60
C ALA A 431 20.91 5.95 11.73
N ASP A 432 22.00 6.70 11.58
CA ASP A 432 22.12 7.84 10.67
C ASP A 432 22.14 7.43 9.17
N LEU A 433 22.53 6.20 8.88
CA LEU A 433 22.65 5.66 7.52
C LEU A 433 21.42 4.88 7.07
N ALA A 434 20.55 4.45 7.99
CA ALA A 434 19.31 3.74 7.71
C ALA A 434 18.48 4.33 6.53
N PRO A 435 18.22 5.65 6.44
CA PRO A 435 17.50 6.21 5.29
C PRO A 435 18.29 6.05 3.97
N GLN A 436 19.60 6.25 3.99
CA GLN A 436 20.43 6.11 2.79
C GLN A 436 20.49 4.66 2.30
N VAL A 437 20.60 3.71 3.21
CA VAL A 437 20.60 2.27 2.90
C VAL A 437 19.26 1.87 2.29
N LYS A 438 18.14 2.36 2.85
CA LYS A 438 16.80 2.11 2.31
C LYS A 438 16.64 2.65 0.88
N ASP A 439 17.09 3.87 0.63
CA ASP A 439 17.03 4.50 -0.70
C ASP A 439 17.91 3.77 -1.72
N LEU A 440 19.12 3.37 -1.32
CA LEU A 440 20.05 2.62 -2.15
C LEU A 440 19.51 1.23 -2.48
N PHE A 441 18.94 0.53 -1.50
CA PHE A 441 18.33 -0.78 -1.69
C PHE A 441 17.12 -0.71 -2.63
N ALA A 442 16.29 0.33 -2.51
CA ALA A 442 15.19 0.58 -3.44
C ALA A 442 15.69 0.81 -4.88
N ALA A 443 16.78 1.57 -5.05
CA ALA A 443 17.38 1.83 -6.37
C ALA A 443 17.97 0.56 -7.02
N LEU A 444 18.53 -0.36 -6.22
CA LEU A 444 18.99 -1.67 -6.67
C LEU A 444 17.83 -2.59 -7.08
N ASN A 445 16.73 -2.57 -6.33
CA ASN A 445 15.52 -3.32 -6.67
C ASN A 445 14.92 -2.85 -8.00
N GLU A 446 14.81 -1.54 -8.20
CA GLU A 446 14.33 -0.96 -9.45
C GLU A 446 15.19 -1.44 -10.65
N ALA A 447 16.52 -1.41 -10.50
CA ALA A 447 17.43 -1.86 -11.53
C ALA A 447 17.24 -3.35 -11.86
N TYR A 448 17.13 -4.20 -10.84
CA TYR A 448 16.89 -5.63 -11.02
C TYR A 448 15.53 -5.92 -11.67
N GLU A 449 14.45 -5.25 -11.24
CA GLU A 449 13.11 -5.46 -11.80
C GLU A 449 13.02 -5.16 -13.30
N VAL A 450 13.71 -4.12 -13.75
CA VAL A 450 13.72 -3.74 -15.17
C VAL A 450 14.67 -4.63 -15.98
N LEU A 451 15.86 -4.93 -15.44
CA LEU A 451 16.90 -5.66 -16.17
C LEU A 451 16.74 -7.19 -16.16
N SER A 452 15.97 -7.75 -15.22
CA SER A 452 15.74 -9.19 -15.11
C SER A 452 14.57 -9.72 -15.96
N ASP A 453 13.71 -8.83 -16.46
CA ASP A 453 12.60 -9.15 -17.37
C ASP A 453 13.00 -8.80 -18.82
N ASP A 454 12.90 -9.76 -19.73
CA ASP A 454 13.41 -9.59 -21.10
C ASP A 454 12.67 -8.50 -21.88
N ARG A 455 11.36 -8.30 -21.65
CA ARG A 455 10.57 -7.26 -22.31
C ARG A 455 10.90 -5.88 -21.74
N ARG A 456 10.88 -5.74 -20.42
CA ARG A 456 11.23 -4.48 -19.74
C ARG A 456 12.67 -4.10 -19.99
N ARG A 457 13.58 -5.07 -20.07
CA ARG A 457 14.97 -4.88 -20.42
C ARG A 457 15.11 -4.45 -21.88
N ALA A 458 14.38 -5.07 -22.81
CA ALA A 458 14.37 -4.63 -24.20
C ALA A 458 13.82 -3.20 -24.35
N ASP A 459 12.72 -2.87 -23.66
CA ASP A 459 12.16 -1.52 -23.62
C ASP A 459 13.14 -0.51 -23.00
N TYR A 460 13.84 -0.91 -21.94
CA TYR A 460 14.86 -0.10 -21.28
C TYR A 460 16.09 0.12 -22.16
N LEU A 461 16.58 -0.94 -22.81
CA LEU A 461 17.66 -0.86 -23.80
C LEU A 461 17.24 -0.04 -25.02
N ALA A 462 15.99 -0.12 -25.47
CA ALA A 462 15.46 0.71 -26.54
C ALA A 462 15.39 2.19 -26.14
N ARG A 463 15.05 2.48 -24.87
CA ARG A 463 15.12 3.84 -24.30
C ARG A 463 16.57 4.34 -24.21
N LEU A 464 17.49 3.52 -23.72
CA LEU A 464 18.93 3.84 -23.66
C LEU A 464 19.57 4.00 -25.05
N ALA A 465 19.14 3.20 -26.03
CA ALA A 465 19.55 3.32 -27.42
C ALA A 465 18.95 4.57 -28.09
N GLY A 466 17.75 4.97 -27.68
CA GLY A 466 17.15 6.27 -28.04
C GLY A 466 17.87 7.47 -27.41
N ASP A 467 18.50 7.29 -26.23
CA ASP A 467 19.33 8.31 -25.56
C ASP A 467 20.78 8.34 -26.10
N ALA A 468 21.25 7.28 -26.76
CA ALA A 468 22.59 7.17 -27.36
C ALA A 468 22.57 7.39 -28.89
N GLY A 469 22.02 8.52 -29.32
CA GLY A 469 22.39 9.18 -30.58
C GLY A 469 22.22 8.37 -31.88
N ALA A 470 20.99 8.20 -32.34
CA ALA A 470 20.63 8.31 -33.76
C ALA A 470 19.10 8.47 -33.86
N ALA A 471 18.66 9.45 -34.66
CA ALA A 471 17.26 9.80 -34.88
C ALA A 471 16.34 8.59 -35.05
N ALA A 472 15.48 8.34 -34.06
CA ALA A 472 14.30 7.48 -34.15
C ALA A 472 13.05 8.38 -34.17
N PRO A 473 11.94 7.91 -34.76
CA PRO A 473 10.97 8.77 -35.43
C PRO A 473 10.32 9.75 -34.44
N ALA A 474 10.05 10.96 -34.92
CA ALA A 474 9.33 11.98 -34.16
C ALA A 474 8.17 11.36 -33.39
N GLY A 475 8.17 11.53 -32.07
CA GLY A 475 7.05 11.13 -31.23
C GLY A 475 5.80 11.88 -31.68
N ASP A 476 4.63 11.29 -31.41
CA ASP A 476 3.34 11.91 -31.77
C ASP A 476 3.29 13.38 -31.28
N PRO A 477 3.25 14.38 -32.21
CA PRO A 477 3.21 15.79 -31.85
C PRO A 477 1.97 16.15 -31.01
N ALA A 478 0.88 15.38 -31.14
CA ALA A 478 -0.31 15.57 -30.31
C ALA A 478 -0.02 15.22 -28.84
N ARG A 479 0.77 14.16 -28.59
CA ARG A 479 1.19 13.77 -27.25
C ARG A 479 2.19 14.77 -26.65
N ALA A 480 3.14 15.26 -27.45
CA ALA A 480 4.08 16.29 -27.01
C ALA A 480 3.36 17.56 -26.52
N ARG A 481 2.31 17.97 -27.23
CA ARG A 481 1.46 19.11 -26.83
C ARG A 481 0.74 18.87 -25.50
N VAL A 482 0.13 17.68 -25.31
CA VAL A 482 -0.56 17.34 -24.06
C VAL A 482 0.40 17.33 -22.88
N ASP A 483 1.60 16.80 -23.06
CA ASP A 483 2.61 16.78 -22.00
C ASP A 483 3.14 18.19 -21.71
N PHE A 484 3.29 19.05 -22.72
CA PHE A 484 3.61 20.47 -22.54
C PHE A 484 2.52 21.22 -21.75
N GLU A 485 1.24 21.01 -22.07
CA GLU A 485 0.11 21.64 -21.36
C GLU A 485 0.05 21.21 -19.87
N LYS A 486 0.36 19.94 -19.59
CA LYS A 486 0.49 19.45 -18.20
C LYS A 486 1.68 20.06 -17.48
N ALA A 487 2.81 20.24 -18.17
CA ALA A 487 4.00 20.87 -17.63
C ALA A 487 3.70 22.32 -17.21
N GLU A 488 3.06 23.10 -18.09
CA GLU A 488 2.62 24.47 -17.81
C GLU A 488 1.62 24.55 -16.66
N ALA A 489 0.71 23.57 -16.53
CA ALA A 489 -0.22 23.50 -15.41
C ALA A 489 0.50 23.27 -14.07
N CYS A 490 1.47 22.35 -14.05
CA CYS A 490 2.28 22.06 -12.86
C CYS A 490 3.22 23.23 -12.50
N ALA A 491 3.80 23.90 -13.51
CA ALA A 491 4.63 25.08 -13.31
C ALA A 491 3.84 26.24 -12.67
N ARG A 492 2.58 26.45 -13.08
CA ARG A 492 1.67 27.45 -12.47
C ARG A 492 1.40 27.18 -10.99
N THR A 493 1.32 25.91 -10.57
CA THR A 493 1.14 25.53 -9.16
C THR A 493 2.47 25.43 -8.40
N ARG A 494 3.60 25.84 -9.00
CA ARG A 494 4.97 25.73 -8.45
C ARG A 494 5.40 24.30 -8.11
N ASP A 495 4.78 23.30 -8.74
CA ASP A 495 5.22 21.91 -8.65
C ASP A 495 6.29 21.65 -9.72
N TYR A 496 7.49 22.19 -9.46
CA TYR A 496 8.60 22.15 -10.42
C TYR A 496 9.09 20.72 -10.68
N ALA A 497 9.01 19.83 -9.69
CA ALA A 497 9.42 18.43 -9.83
C ALA A 497 8.55 17.69 -10.87
N ARG A 498 7.23 17.85 -10.80
CA ARG A 498 6.32 17.27 -11.80
C ARG A 498 6.41 17.99 -13.13
N ALA A 499 6.49 19.32 -13.12
CA ALA A 499 6.63 20.12 -14.34
C ALA A 499 7.86 19.68 -15.15
N ARG A 500 8.99 19.45 -14.48
CA ARG A 500 10.23 18.97 -15.08
C ARG A 500 10.03 17.68 -15.86
N GLY A 501 9.39 16.68 -15.25
CA GLY A 501 9.14 15.39 -15.91
C GLY A 501 8.29 15.53 -17.17
N PHE A 502 7.28 16.39 -17.14
CA PHE A 502 6.43 16.65 -18.31
C PHE A 502 7.13 17.45 -19.41
N TYR A 503 7.94 18.47 -19.09
CA TYR A 503 8.74 19.18 -20.10
C TYR A 503 9.77 18.26 -20.77
N GLU A 504 10.42 17.38 -19.99
CA GLU A 504 11.36 16.40 -20.53
C GLU A 504 10.67 15.39 -21.45
N ALA A 505 9.45 14.95 -21.11
CA ALA A 505 8.64 14.10 -21.97
C ALA A 505 8.21 14.82 -23.26
N ALA A 506 7.76 16.08 -23.16
CA ALA A 506 7.36 16.90 -24.31
C ALA A 506 8.53 17.13 -25.28
N LEU A 507 9.71 17.50 -24.76
CA LEU A 507 10.92 17.72 -25.56
C LEU A 507 11.47 16.44 -26.21
N ARG A 508 11.30 15.29 -25.55
CA ARG A 508 11.68 13.99 -26.12
C ARG A 508 10.76 13.61 -27.28
N ALA A 509 9.48 13.95 -27.20
CA ALA A 509 8.50 13.67 -28.24
C ALA A 509 8.60 14.65 -29.43
N ASP A 510 8.70 15.95 -29.15
CA ASP A 510 8.85 17.01 -30.16
C ASP A 510 9.73 18.15 -29.59
N PRO A 511 11.01 18.27 -29.99
CA PRO A 511 11.97 19.23 -29.43
C PRO A 511 11.77 20.65 -29.97
N ARG A 512 10.57 21.22 -29.84
CA ARG A 512 10.24 22.58 -30.30
C ARG A 512 10.95 23.64 -29.48
N ALA A 513 11.34 24.73 -30.15
CA ALA A 513 11.96 25.89 -29.49
C ALA A 513 11.05 26.52 -28.43
N GLU A 514 9.73 26.50 -28.64
CA GLU A 514 8.73 26.93 -27.65
C GLU A 514 8.81 26.13 -26.33
N TYR A 515 8.97 24.82 -26.41
CA TYR A 515 9.04 23.96 -25.23
C TYR A 515 10.39 24.13 -24.52
N GLN A 516 11.46 24.33 -25.30
CA GLN A 516 12.80 24.57 -24.78
C GLN A 516 12.87 25.87 -23.97
N VAL A 517 12.32 26.97 -24.50
CA VAL A 517 12.34 28.26 -23.80
C VAL A 517 11.45 28.28 -22.56
N ALA A 518 10.28 27.64 -22.61
CA ALA A 518 9.39 27.55 -21.46
C ALA A 518 10.03 26.74 -20.32
N TYR A 519 10.62 25.60 -20.64
CA TYR A 519 11.31 24.77 -19.64
C TYR A 519 12.54 25.49 -19.06
N ALA A 520 13.32 26.18 -19.90
CA ALA A 520 14.45 26.98 -19.44
C ALA A 520 14.02 28.08 -18.45
N GLY A 521 12.89 28.74 -18.72
CA GLY A 521 12.29 29.71 -17.79
C GLY A 521 11.89 29.09 -16.44
N VAL A 522 11.29 27.90 -16.46
CA VAL A 522 10.91 27.18 -15.22
C VAL A 522 12.14 26.77 -14.41
N LEU A 523 13.22 26.33 -15.07
CA LEU A 523 14.49 26.02 -14.39
C LEU A 523 15.14 27.24 -13.71
N LEU A 524 14.86 28.47 -14.16
CA LEU A 524 15.32 29.68 -13.47
C LEU A 524 14.51 29.99 -12.21
N GLN A 525 13.21 29.67 -12.23
CA GLN A 525 12.31 29.91 -11.11
C GLN A 525 12.44 28.84 -10.01
N ASP A 526 12.87 27.63 -10.38
CA ASP A 526 13.12 26.54 -9.44
C ASP A 526 14.43 26.76 -8.64
N PRO A 527 14.38 26.82 -7.29
CA PRO A 527 15.58 26.92 -6.45
C PRO A 527 16.56 25.75 -6.63
N ARG A 528 16.09 24.58 -7.11
CA ARG A 528 16.90 23.40 -7.40
C ARG A 528 17.15 23.19 -8.89
N GLY A 529 16.81 24.19 -9.72
CA GLY A 529 16.94 24.11 -11.16
C GLY A 529 18.39 24.07 -11.63
N ASP A 530 18.67 23.21 -12.61
CA ASP A 530 19.97 23.12 -13.25
C ASP A 530 20.18 24.29 -14.23
N ARG A 531 21.04 25.25 -13.83
CA ARG A 531 21.34 26.45 -14.62
C ARG A 531 22.08 26.15 -15.92
N ALA A 532 22.96 25.15 -15.93
CA ALA A 532 23.68 24.75 -17.14
C ALA A 532 22.70 24.18 -18.18
N ARG A 533 21.71 23.41 -17.72
CA ARG A 533 20.66 22.90 -18.58
C ARG A 533 19.72 23.98 -19.09
N ALA A 534 19.33 24.93 -18.24
CA ALA A 534 18.53 26.09 -18.64
C ALA A 534 19.22 26.89 -19.76
N ARG A 535 20.55 27.07 -19.64
CA ARG A 535 21.38 27.72 -20.65
C ARG A 535 21.37 26.99 -21.98
N ALA A 536 21.64 25.68 -21.97
CA ALA A 536 21.64 24.87 -23.19
C ALA A 536 20.30 24.93 -23.93
N LEU A 537 19.18 24.90 -23.19
CA LEU A 537 17.83 24.99 -23.75
C LEU A 537 17.53 26.38 -24.33
N ALA A 538 17.89 27.45 -23.61
CA ALA A 538 17.71 28.82 -24.09
C ALA A 538 18.55 29.10 -25.34
N GLU A 539 19.81 28.64 -25.37
CA GLU A 539 20.71 28.77 -26.52
C GLU A 539 20.21 27.98 -27.74
N ALA A 540 19.61 26.81 -27.53
CA ALA A 540 18.97 26.06 -28.60
C ALA A 540 17.78 26.83 -29.22
N ALA A 541 16.94 27.43 -28.36
CA ALA A 541 15.76 28.19 -28.76
C ALA A 541 16.09 29.54 -29.44
N LEU A 542 17.29 30.11 -29.22
CA LEU A 542 17.75 31.35 -29.88
C LEU A 542 17.85 31.25 -31.41
N ARG A 543 17.78 30.04 -31.97
CA ARG A 543 17.80 29.80 -33.42
C ARG A 543 16.44 30.00 -34.08
N ASP A 544 15.36 29.96 -33.31
CA ASP A 544 13.99 30.09 -33.82
C ASP A 544 13.48 31.54 -33.66
N PRO A 545 13.14 32.24 -34.77
CA PRO A 545 12.60 33.59 -34.71
C PRO A 545 11.30 33.71 -33.89
N ALA A 546 10.47 32.66 -33.83
CA ALA A 546 9.15 32.70 -33.20
C ALA A 546 9.20 32.82 -31.66
N CYS A 547 10.31 32.43 -31.05
CA CYS A 547 10.53 32.56 -29.60
C CYS A 547 11.81 33.30 -29.25
N LEU A 548 12.41 34.01 -30.22
CA LEU A 548 13.70 34.67 -30.07
C LEU A 548 13.70 35.69 -28.90
N ASP A 549 12.62 36.44 -28.75
CA ASP A 549 12.47 37.43 -27.67
C ASP A 549 12.49 36.78 -26.28
N ARG A 550 11.72 35.70 -26.10
CA ARG A 550 11.67 34.92 -24.86
C ARG A 550 13.00 34.21 -24.60
N ALA A 551 13.60 33.60 -25.62
CA ALA A 551 14.84 32.85 -25.49
C ALA A 551 16.02 33.77 -25.15
N ALA A 552 16.10 34.94 -25.78
CA ALA A 552 17.12 35.95 -25.49
C ALA A 552 16.95 36.56 -24.10
N LEU A 553 15.72 36.76 -23.62
CA LEU A 553 15.45 37.19 -22.26
C LEU A 553 15.95 36.16 -21.23
N VAL A 554 15.58 34.88 -21.38
CA VAL A 554 16.01 33.80 -20.47
C VAL A 554 17.53 33.67 -20.46
N ALA A 555 18.17 33.72 -21.64
CA ALA A 555 19.63 33.67 -21.75
C ALA A 555 20.30 34.90 -21.10
N ALA A 556 19.70 36.09 -21.19
CA ALA A 556 20.22 37.29 -20.54
C ALA A 556 20.15 37.19 -19.01
N LEU A 557 19.06 36.63 -18.46
CA LEU A 557 18.92 36.42 -17.02
C LEU A 557 19.99 35.46 -16.49
N LEU A 558 20.30 34.40 -17.25
CA LEU A 558 21.40 33.47 -16.94
C LEU A 558 22.76 34.17 -16.96
N ALA A 559 23.06 34.94 -18.01
CA ALA A 559 24.32 35.69 -18.11
C ALA A 559 24.48 36.69 -16.96
N ARG A 560 23.40 37.35 -16.53
CA ARG A 560 23.39 38.25 -15.37
C ARG A 560 23.68 37.53 -14.06
N ASP A 561 23.08 36.36 -13.84
CA ASP A 561 23.33 35.55 -12.64
C ASP A 561 24.79 35.04 -12.58
N GLU A 562 25.44 34.87 -13.74
CA GLU A 562 26.86 34.56 -13.89
C GLU A 562 27.78 35.80 -13.76
N GLY A 563 27.22 37.02 -13.71
CA GLY A 563 27.96 38.27 -13.64
C GLY A 563 28.46 38.81 -14.99
N ASP A 564 28.05 38.23 -16.12
CA ASP A 564 28.30 38.75 -17.46
C ASP A 564 27.27 39.83 -17.83
N ASP A 565 27.41 41.00 -17.21
CA ASP A 565 26.53 42.16 -17.42
C ASP A 565 26.54 42.61 -18.91
N GLU A 566 27.69 42.51 -19.59
CA GLU A 566 27.81 42.90 -21.01
C GLU A 566 27.10 41.91 -21.95
N GLY A 567 27.23 40.61 -21.69
CA GLY A 567 26.50 39.57 -22.39
C GLY A 567 25.00 39.68 -22.20
N ALA A 568 24.55 39.95 -20.96
CA ALA A 568 23.15 40.18 -20.65
C ALA A 568 22.60 41.40 -21.42
N GLU A 569 23.32 42.52 -21.44
CA GLU A 569 22.92 43.74 -22.18
C GLU A 569 22.74 43.47 -23.68
N ARG A 570 23.68 42.74 -24.31
CA ARG A 570 23.59 42.35 -25.73
C ARG A 570 22.36 41.49 -26.01
N LEU A 571 22.08 40.51 -25.16
CA LEU A 571 20.95 39.60 -25.31
C LEU A 571 19.60 40.31 -25.09
N LEU A 572 19.50 41.23 -24.13
CA LEU A 572 18.29 42.02 -23.89
C LEU A 572 17.98 42.96 -25.05
N ARG A 573 18.99 43.59 -25.65
CA ARG A 573 18.80 44.38 -26.89
C ARG A 573 18.33 43.52 -28.04
N ARG A 574 18.86 42.29 -28.16
CA ARG A 574 18.41 41.32 -29.16
C ARG A 574 16.96 40.89 -28.93
N ALA A 575 16.54 40.69 -27.67
CA ALA A 575 15.15 40.41 -27.33
C ALA A 575 14.20 41.55 -27.72
N LEU A 576 14.57 42.80 -27.42
CA LEU A 576 13.77 43.98 -27.75
C LEU A 576 13.74 44.27 -29.26
N ALA A 577 14.81 43.95 -30.00
CA ALA A 577 14.81 44.01 -31.45
C ALA A 577 13.83 43.01 -32.08
N ALA A 578 13.69 41.82 -31.49
CA ALA A 578 12.74 40.80 -31.94
C ALA A 578 11.30 41.14 -31.54
N ASN A 579 11.10 41.64 -30.32
CA ASN A 579 9.80 42.08 -29.81
C ASN A 579 9.95 43.36 -28.97
N PRO A 580 9.69 44.54 -29.55
CA PRO A 580 9.79 45.82 -28.85
C PRO A 580 8.80 45.98 -27.68
N ARG A 581 7.77 45.12 -27.58
CA ARG A 581 6.77 45.14 -26.51
C ARG A 581 7.12 44.23 -25.33
N ASN A 582 8.31 43.62 -25.32
CA ASN A 582 8.73 42.77 -24.21
C ASN A 582 9.08 43.63 -22.97
N ALA A 583 8.07 43.87 -22.14
CA ALA A 583 8.18 44.67 -20.94
C ALA A 583 9.20 44.12 -19.93
N GLU A 584 9.43 42.80 -19.91
CA GLU A 584 10.40 42.20 -19.00
C GLU A 584 11.83 42.46 -19.45
N ALA A 585 12.11 42.29 -20.76
CA ALA A 585 13.41 42.62 -21.32
C ALA A 585 13.75 44.12 -21.16
N GLU A 586 12.76 45.01 -21.31
CA GLU A 586 12.96 46.44 -21.10
C GLU A 586 13.27 46.78 -19.64
N ARG A 587 12.53 46.20 -18.68
CA ARG A 587 12.80 46.39 -17.24
C ARG A 587 14.20 45.93 -16.87
N GLU A 588 14.59 44.76 -17.35
CA GLU A 588 15.90 44.18 -17.07
C GLU A 588 17.05 45.00 -17.67
N LEU A 589 16.89 45.50 -18.89
CA LEU A 589 17.88 46.36 -19.53
C LEU A 589 18.07 47.68 -18.75
N ARG A 590 16.97 48.31 -18.34
CA ARG A 590 17.02 49.52 -17.50
C ARG A 590 17.70 49.26 -16.14
N ALA A 591 17.45 48.10 -15.54
CA ALA A 591 18.08 47.72 -14.27
C ALA A 591 19.59 47.54 -14.40
N LEU A 592 20.08 46.95 -15.50
CA LEU A 592 21.51 46.83 -15.80
C LEU A 592 22.15 48.20 -16.05
N GLU A 593 21.51 49.06 -16.84
CA GLU A 593 22.00 50.42 -17.11
C GLU A 593 22.11 51.26 -15.83
N ALA A 594 21.13 51.15 -14.93
CA ALA A 594 21.16 51.80 -13.62
C ALA A 594 22.29 51.29 -12.71
N ARG A 595 22.54 49.96 -12.68
CA ARG A 595 23.68 49.37 -11.96
C ARG A 595 25.02 49.86 -12.50
N ARG A 596 25.13 50.04 -13.83
CA ARG A 596 26.34 50.56 -14.49
C ARG A 596 26.58 52.03 -14.16
N GLY A 597 25.52 52.85 -14.13
CA GLY A 597 25.59 54.26 -13.74
C GLY A 597 25.93 54.49 -12.26
N ALA A 598 25.61 53.53 -11.39
CA ALA A 598 25.88 53.59 -9.95
C ALA A 598 27.27 53.09 -9.53
N ARG A 599 28.01 52.38 -10.40
CA ARG A 599 29.41 52.01 -10.13
C ARG A 599 30.28 53.27 -10.30
N PRO A 600 30.93 53.81 -9.24
CA PRO A 600 31.85 54.93 -9.41
C PRO A 600 32.97 54.50 -10.34
N SER A 601 33.20 55.26 -11.41
CA SER A 601 34.32 55.02 -12.31
C SER A 601 35.61 54.98 -11.49
N ARG A 602 36.43 53.94 -11.67
CA ARG A 602 37.75 53.79 -11.01
C ARG A 602 38.70 54.97 -11.28
N LEU A 603 38.35 55.86 -12.21
CA LEU A 603 39.05 57.12 -12.49
C LEU A 603 38.74 58.25 -11.49
N SER A 604 37.67 58.18 -10.71
CA SER A 604 37.29 59.24 -9.74
C SER A 604 37.99 59.12 -8.37
N THR A 605 38.53 57.96 -8.03
CA THR A 605 39.28 57.71 -6.79
C THR A 605 40.77 58.07 -6.85
N LEU A 606 41.31 58.42 -8.03
CA LEU A 606 42.71 58.84 -8.18
C LEU A 606 42.92 60.37 -8.12
N PHE A 607 41.85 61.17 -8.03
CA PHE A 607 41.93 62.64 -7.99
C PHE A 607 41.49 63.28 -6.66
N ARG A 608 41.42 62.52 -5.57
CA ARG A 608 41.09 63.06 -4.23
C ARG A 608 42.17 62.75 -3.19
N LYS A 609 43.40 63.19 -3.45
CA LYS A 609 44.42 63.55 -2.45
C LYS A 609 45.39 64.54 -3.11
N LYS A 610 45.10 65.83 -2.94
CA LYS A 610 46.10 66.89 -2.84
C LYS A 610 45.85 67.59 -1.51
#